data_AF-D6TLB2-F1
#
_entry.id   AF-D6TLB2-F1
#
_cell.length_a   1.000
_cell.length_b   1.000
_cell.length_c   1.000
_cell.angle_alpha   90.00
_cell.angle_beta   90.00
_cell.angle_gamma   90.00
#
_symmetry.space_group_name_H-M   'P 1'
#
loop_
_entity.id
_entity.type
_entity.pdbx_description
1 polymer ?
#
loop_
_entity_poly.entity_id
_entity_poly.type
_entity_poly.pdbx_seq_one_letter_code
_entity_poly.pdbx_strand_id
1 'polypeptide(L)'
;MKEHTIQTSKQPKKMKSLLLKLGMATLFGVMMMTAMLGLGARTASAKVHTANANADVVSMIRQVFGPHANQAINIARCESHFNPNATNTQPIGNSHAAGVFQILYPSTWNGTPMAGSSPYDAYANIKAAYHIFQRDGYSWYEWQCQP
;
A
#
# COMPACT_ATOMS: atom_id res chain seq x y z
N MET A 1 -16.82 -23.65 -49.64
CA MET A 1 -15.74 -24.66 -49.60
C MET A 1 -14.43 -23.99 -49.95
N LYS A 2 -13.38 -24.36 -49.20
CA LYS A 2 -11.94 -24.05 -49.37
C LYS A 2 -11.43 -22.87 -48.53
N GLU A 3 -10.78 -23.30 -47.45
CA GLU A 3 -9.90 -22.59 -46.53
C GLU A 3 -8.79 -21.83 -47.26
N HIS A 4 -8.34 -20.71 -46.67
CA HIS A 4 -7.06 -20.12 -47.00
C HIS A 4 -6.23 -19.86 -45.73
N THR A 5 -5.18 -20.65 -45.64
CA THR A 5 -4.12 -20.79 -44.64
C THR A 5 -3.22 -19.55 -44.54
N ILE A 6 -3.22 -18.91 -43.37
CA ILE A 6 -2.10 -18.72 -42.42
C ILE A 6 -0.63 -18.66 -42.94
N GLN A 7 0.02 -17.53 -42.55
CA GLN A 7 1.40 -17.30 -42.06
C GLN A 7 2.46 -16.61 -42.95
N THR A 8 2.87 -15.50 -42.35
CA THR A 8 3.94 -14.52 -42.50
C THR A 8 5.38 -15.06 -42.53
N SER A 9 6.27 -14.16 -42.97
CA SER A 9 7.61 -14.34 -43.54
C SER A 9 8.72 -14.88 -42.63
N LYS A 10 9.68 -15.54 -43.30
CA LYS A 10 10.91 -16.16 -42.77
C LYS A 10 12.10 -15.22 -43.01
N GLN A 11 12.81 -14.80 -41.96
CA GLN A 11 14.02 -13.96 -42.07
C GLN A 11 15.28 -14.83 -42.35
N PRO A 12 16.17 -14.42 -43.28
CA PRO A 12 17.37 -15.19 -43.60
C PRO A 12 18.55 -14.85 -42.66
N LYS A 13 19.21 -15.90 -42.14
CA LYS A 13 20.54 -15.83 -41.53
C LYS A 13 21.61 -15.96 -42.63
N LYS A 14 22.66 -15.13 -42.61
CA LYS A 14 23.94 -15.46 -43.27
C LYS A 14 25.15 -14.93 -42.50
N MET A 15 26.18 -15.77 -42.48
CA MET A 15 27.34 -15.81 -41.58
C MET A 15 28.55 -15.02 -42.09
N LYS A 16 29.28 -14.45 -41.12
CA LYS A 16 30.74 -14.34 -40.93
C LYS A 16 31.64 -13.97 -42.13
N SER A 17 32.29 -12.81 -42.02
CA SER A 17 33.58 -12.49 -42.65
C SER A 17 34.69 -12.56 -41.58
N LEU A 18 35.83 -13.12 -41.98
CA LEU A 18 37.01 -13.47 -41.20
C LEU A 18 38.21 -12.64 -41.71
N LEU A 19 39.17 -12.39 -40.80
CA LEU A 19 40.52 -11.81 -40.99
C LEU A 19 40.56 -10.27 -40.85
N LEU A 20 41.45 -9.65 -40.07
CA LEU A 20 42.85 -9.99 -39.78
C LEU A 20 43.29 -9.37 -38.42
N LYS A 21 44.21 -10.04 -37.72
CA LYS A 21 44.74 -9.74 -36.37
C LYS A 21 45.98 -8.83 -36.43
N LEU A 22 46.24 -7.97 -35.42
CA LEU A 22 47.42 -7.99 -34.52
C LEU A 22 47.58 -6.71 -33.67
N GLY A 23 48.00 -6.87 -32.40
CA GLY A 23 48.51 -5.84 -31.48
C GLY A 23 47.43 -5.26 -30.55
N MET A 24 47.53 -5.22 -29.22
CA MET A 24 48.66 -5.39 -28.31
C MET A 24 48.07 -5.85 -26.98
N ALA A 25 48.67 -6.88 -26.38
CA ALA A 25 48.30 -7.37 -25.07
C ALA A 25 48.70 -6.37 -23.96
N THR A 26 48.22 -6.69 -22.75
CA THR A 26 48.63 -6.18 -21.43
C THR A 26 48.13 -4.80 -21.02
N LEU A 27 46.98 -4.78 -20.35
CA LEU A 27 46.87 -4.29 -18.97
C LEU A 27 45.55 -4.78 -18.35
N PHE A 28 45.54 -6.05 -17.94
CA PHE A 28 44.63 -6.52 -16.89
C PHE A 28 45.27 -6.11 -15.56
N GLY A 29 44.80 -5.01 -14.99
CA GLY A 29 45.36 -4.44 -13.76
C GLY A 29 44.28 -3.71 -12.96
N VAL A 30 43.62 -4.47 -12.09
CA VAL A 30 43.00 -4.01 -10.82
C VAL A 30 42.05 -2.81 -10.93
N MET A 31 40.77 -3.08 -11.20
CA MET A 31 39.68 -2.20 -10.75
C MET A 31 38.43 -3.03 -10.39
N MET A 32 38.60 -3.98 -9.47
CA MET A 32 37.50 -4.72 -8.84
C MET A 32 37.68 -4.64 -7.32
N MET A 33 37.65 -3.43 -6.77
CA MET A 33 37.60 -3.24 -5.32
C MET A 33 37.08 -1.85 -4.94
N THR A 34 35.90 -1.49 -5.44
CA THR A 34 35.18 -0.32 -4.92
C THR A 34 33.69 -0.63 -4.79
N ALA A 35 33.18 -0.39 -3.57
CA ALA A 35 31.77 -0.33 -3.17
C ALA A 35 31.04 -1.63 -2.85
N MET A 36 31.46 -2.33 -1.78
CA MET A 36 30.59 -3.24 -1.01
C MET A 36 30.47 -2.80 0.47
N LEU A 37 30.29 -1.49 0.72
CA LEU A 37 30.03 -0.92 2.05
C LEU A 37 28.89 0.11 1.92
N GLY A 38 27.64 -0.35 2.03
CA GLY A 38 26.49 0.58 1.97
C GLY A 38 25.09 -0.01 2.11
N LEU A 39 24.92 -1.33 2.25
CA LEU A 39 23.60 -1.97 2.28
C LEU A 39 22.93 -2.03 3.67
N GLY A 40 23.50 -1.43 4.71
CA GLY A 40 23.02 -1.59 6.10
C GLY A 40 22.07 -0.53 6.66
N ALA A 41 21.98 0.66 6.06
CA ALA A 41 21.34 1.82 6.72
C ALA A 41 19.88 2.12 6.29
N ARG A 42 19.34 1.43 5.29
CA ARG A 42 18.08 1.82 4.64
C ARG A 42 16.81 1.32 5.34
N THR A 43 16.91 0.25 6.11
CA THR A 43 15.74 -0.41 6.73
C THR A 43 15.30 0.25 8.05
N ALA A 44 16.21 0.88 8.78
CA ALA A 44 15.90 1.53 10.05
C ALA A 44 15.03 2.80 9.88
N SER A 45 15.30 3.61 8.84
CA SER A 45 14.55 4.86 8.60
C SER A 45 13.09 4.60 8.27
N ALA A 46 12.79 3.62 7.41
CA ALA A 46 11.41 3.29 7.04
C ALA A 46 10.58 2.83 8.25
N LYS A 47 11.17 2.01 9.13
CA LYS A 47 10.51 1.56 10.37
C LYS A 47 10.20 2.71 11.31
N VAL A 48 11.10 3.69 11.45
CA VAL A 48 10.88 4.90 12.26
C VAL A 48 9.79 5.79 11.65
N HIS A 49 9.76 5.97 10.33
CA HIS A 49 8.71 6.74 9.66
C HIS A 49 7.32 6.12 9.86
N THR A 50 7.18 4.79 9.72
CA THR A 50 5.91 4.11 10.00
C THR A 50 5.53 4.18 11.48
N ALA A 51 6.49 4.05 12.39
CA ALA A 51 6.21 4.20 13.82
C ALA A 51 5.70 5.60 14.17
N ASN A 52 6.28 6.65 13.58
CA ASN A 52 5.83 8.03 13.75
C ASN A 52 4.44 8.25 13.14
N ALA A 53 4.20 7.76 11.92
CA ALA A 53 2.88 7.84 11.28
C ALA A 53 1.80 7.13 12.13
N ASN A 54 2.11 5.96 12.69
CA ASN A 54 1.21 5.24 13.60
C ASN A 54 0.97 6.04 14.89
N ALA A 55 1.99 6.69 15.45
CA ALA A 55 1.84 7.54 16.63
C ALA A 55 0.94 8.75 16.32
N ASP A 56 1.06 9.36 15.15
CA ASP A 56 0.22 10.46 14.69
C ASP A 56 -1.25 10.01 14.54
N VAL A 57 -1.50 8.84 13.95
CA VAL A 57 -2.85 8.25 13.85
C VAL A 57 -3.43 7.96 15.23
N VAL A 58 -2.66 7.39 16.15
CA VAL A 58 -3.10 7.16 17.53
C VAL A 58 -3.44 8.48 18.24
N SER A 59 -2.66 9.54 18.02
CA SER A 59 -2.94 10.87 18.55
C SER A 59 -4.27 11.42 18.01
N MET A 60 -4.51 11.30 16.70
CA MET A 60 -5.78 11.67 16.08
C MET A 60 -6.96 10.87 16.65
N ILE A 61 -6.81 9.56 16.86
CA ILE A 61 -7.85 8.74 17.49
C ILE A 61 -8.18 9.24 18.89
N ARG A 62 -7.15 9.56 19.70
CA ARG A 62 -7.35 10.12 21.05
C ARG A 62 -8.10 11.44 21.02
N GLN A 63 -7.76 12.32 20.07
CA GLN A 63 -8.43 13.60 19.89
C GLN A 63 -9.91 13.44 19.54
N VAL A 64 -10.25 12.50 18.65
CA VAL A 64 -11.62 12.34 18.14
C VAL A 64 -12.51 11.53 19.10
N PHE A 65 -12.01 10.39 19.61
CA PHE A 65 -12.82 9.47 20.41
C PHE A 65 -12.84 9.80 21.91
N GLY A 66 -11.94 10.64 22.41
CA GLY A 66 -11.90 11.09 23.80
C GLY A 66 -11.97 9.91 24.80
N PRO A 67 -13.01 9.82 25.66
CA PRO A 67 -13.16 8.72 26.61
C PRO A 67 -13.15 7.31 25.99
N HIS A 68 -13.55 7.17 24.73
CA HIS A 68 -13.60 5.90 24.00
C HIS A 68 -12.30 5.56 23.27
N ALA A 69 -11.26 6.40 23.38
CA ALA A 69 -10.05 6.27 22.57
C ALA A 69 -9.33 4.93 22.74
N ASN A 70 -9.30 4.35 23.93
CA ASN A 70 -8.62 3.07 24.13
C ASN A 70 -9.30 1.93 23.34
N GLN A 71 -10.63 1.91 23.29
CA GLN A 71 -11.40 0.96 22.49
C GLN A 71 -11.13 1.21 21.00
N ALA A 72 -11.21 2.45 20.55
CA ALA A 72 -10.98 2.85 19.17
C ALA A 72 -9.56 2.50 18.68
N ILE A 73 -8.54 2.62 19.55
CA ILE A 73 -7.15 2.23 19.26
C ILE A 73 -7.05 0.72 19.05
N ASN A 74 -7.76 -0.10 19.83
CA ASN A 74 -7.76 -1.56 19.67
C ASN A 74 -8.38 -1.95 18.33
N ILE A 75 -9.51 -1.33 17.98
CA ILE A 75 -10.18 -1.52 16.68
C ILE A 75 -9.25 -1.14 15.53
N ALA A 76 -8.74 0.10 15.49
CA ALA A 76 -7.89 0.58 14.40
C ALA A 76 -6.59 -0.24 14.23
N ARG A 77 -6.04 -0.77 15.34
CA ARG A 77 -4.90 -1.68 15.29
C ARG A 77 -5.25 -2.98 14.59
N CYS A 78 -6.38 -3.59 14.96
CA CYS A 78 -6.83 -4.85 14.42
C CYS A 78 -7.24 -4.72 12.94
N GLU A 79 -7.99 -3.66 12.60
CA GLU A 79 -8.53 -3.43 11.26
C GLU A 79 -7.44 -3.11 10.22
N SER A 80 -6.48 -2.24 10.55
CA SER A 80 -5.53 -1.71 9.56
C SER A 80 -4.09 -1.61 10.04
N HIS A 81 -3.80 -1.96 11.29
CA HIS A 81 -2.53 -1.63 11.94
C HIS A 81 -2.20 -0.12 11.87
N PHE A 82 -3.23 0.72 12.01
CA PHE A 82 -3.18 2.18 11.92
C PHE A 82 -2.82 2.75 10.54
N ASN A 83 -2.82 1.94 9.48
CA ASN A 83 -2.45 2.39 8.14
C ASN A 83 -3.59 3.15 7.44
N PRO A 84 -3.45 4.46 7.15
CA PRO A 84 -4.49 5.22 6.45
C PRO A 84 -4.69 4.79 5.00
N ASN A 85 -3.70 4.14 4.39
CA ASN A 85 -3.75 3.65 3.02
C ASN A 85 -4.14 2.17 2.93
N ALA A 86 -4.65 1.57 4.02
CA ALA A 86 -5.10 0.18 4.00
C ALA A 86 -6.34 0.02 3.14
N THR A 87 -6.31 -0.94 2.21
CA THR A 87 -7.43 -1.34 1.38
C THR A 87 -7.61 -2.83 1.51
N ASN A 88 -8.78 -3.29 1.94
CA ASN A 88 -9.17 -4.68 1.79
C ASN A 88 -9.81 -4.85 0.42
N THR A 89 -9.17 -5.58 -0.50
CA THR A 89 -9.66 -5.76 -1.87
C THR A 89 -10.82 -6.75 -1.96
N GLN A 90 -11.19 -7.43 -0.87
CA GLN A 90 -12.35 -8.32 -0.85
C GLN A 90 -13.64 -7.49 -0.96
N PRO A 91 -14.44 -7.68 -2.02
CA PRO A 91 -15.66 -6.92 -2.20
C PRO A 91 -16.77 -7.41 -1.26
N ILE A 92 -17.51 -6.47 -0.69
CA ILE A 92 -18.77 -6.70 0.02
C ILE A 92 -19.85 -5.93 -0.75
N GLY A 93 -20.64 -6.66 -1.54
CA GLY A 93 -21.49 -6.06 -2.56
C GLY A 93 -20.65 -5.25 -3.57
N ASN A 94 -21.02 -4.00 -3.80
CA ASN A 94 -20.28 -3.07 -4.68
C ASN A 94 -19.32 -2.16 -3.88
N SER A 95 -18.82 -2.62 -2.73
CA SER A 95 -17.96 -1.83 -1.83
C SER A 95 -16.78 -2.64 -1.30
N HIS A 96 -15.82 -1.96 -0.71
CA HIS A 96 -14.63 -2.54 -0.09
C HIS A 96 -14.21 -1.74 1.13
N ALA A 97 -13.46 -2.34 2.05
CA ALA A 97 -13.05 -1.68 3.28
C ALA A 97 -11.80 -0.81 3.07
N ALA A 98 -11.81 0.42 3.59
CA ALA A 98 -10.76 1.41 3.33
C ALA A 98 -10.36 2.21 4.58
N GLY A 99 -9.07 2.53 4.64
CA GLY A 99 -8.46 3.42 5.63
C GLY A 99 -8.33 2.85 7.03
N VAL A 100 -8.12 3.73 8.01
CA VAL A 100 -7.75 3.38 9.39
C VAL A 100 -8.75 2.43 10.06
N PHE A 101 -10.05 2.71 9.91
CA PHE A 101 -11.13 1.94 10.51
C PHE A 101 -11.84 0.99 9.53
N GLN A 102 -11.25 0.77 8.34
CA GLN A 102 -11.77 -0.17 7.34
C GLN A 102 -13.27 0.04 7.05
N ILE A 103 -13.67 1.31 6.87
CA ILE A 103 -15.07 1.66 6.57
C ILE A 103 -15.38 1.26 5.13
N LEU A 104 -16.56 0.67 4.90
CA LEU A 104 -16.97 0.27 3.55
C LEU A 104 -17.17 1.49 2.65
N TYR A 105 -16.39 1.53 1.58
CA TYR A 105 -16.44 2.54 0.52
C TYR A 105 -16.85 1.88 -0.82
N PRO A 106 -17.79 2.48 -1.59
CA PRO A 106 -18.47 3.74 -1.32
C PRO A 106 -19.66 3.68 -0.34
N SER A 107 -20.17 2.50 0.05
CA SER A 107 -21.45 2.39 0.77
C SER A 107 -21.53 3.18 2.09
N THR A 108 -21.07 2.61 3.21
CA THR A 108 -21.17 3.21 4.54
C THR A 108 -20.47 4.57 4.58
N TRP A 109 -19.32 4.70 3.90
CA TRP A 109 -18.56 5.93 3.79
C TRP A 109 -19.39 7.12 3.30
N ASN A 110 -20.14 6.93 2.21
CA ASN A 110 -20.94 7.99 1.60
C ASN A 110 -22.11 8.44 2.49
N GLY A 111 -22.51 7.63 3.46
CA GLY A 111 -23.50 8.00 4.47
C GLY A 111 -22.95 8.91 5.59
N THR A 112 -21.64 9.14 5.64
CA THR A 112 -21.02 9.96 6.69
C THR A 112 -20.83 11.41 6.25
N PRO A 113 -20.73 12.38 7.20
CA PRO A 113 -20.38 13.76 6.89
C PRO A 113 -19.03 13.96 6.19
N MET A 114 -18.18 12.93 6.13
CA MET A 114 -16.84 12.98 5.52
C MET A 114 -16.84 12.47 4.07
N ALA A 115 -18.00 12.16 3.49
CA ALA A 115 -18.12 11.62 2.13
C ALA A 115 -17.43 12.44 1.03
N GLY A 116 -17.26 13.76 1.23
CA GLY A 116 -16.53 14.64 0.32
C GLY A 116 -15.00 14.56 0.42
N SER A 117 -14.47 13.79 1.37
CA SER A 117 -13.03 13.54 1.56
C SER A 117 -12.64 12.14 1.09
N SER A 118 -11.34 11.92 0.90
CA SER A 118 -10.81 10.58 0.63
C SER A 118 -11.02 9.66 1.85
N PRO A 119 -11.48 8.40 1.68
CA PRO A 119 -11.50 7.41 2.77
C PRO A 119 -10.10 7.07 3.29
N TYR A 120 -9.05 7.44 2.55
CA TYR A 120 -7.64 7.26 2.92
C TYR A 120 -7.04 8.49 3.65
N ASP A 121 -7.79 9.59 3.76
CA ASP A 121 -7.41 10.66 4.69
C ASP A 121 -7.63 10.16 6.13
N ALA A 122 -6.54 10.04 6.89
CA ALA A 122 -6.58 9.42 8.22
C ALA A 122 -7.59 10.13 9.14
N TYR A 123 -7.56 11.46 9.18
CA TYR A 123 -8.40 12.22 10.09
C TYR A 123 -9.88 12.16 9.69
N ALA A 124 -10.20 12.24 8.39
CA ALA A 124 -11.55 12.04 7.88
C ALA A 124 -12.06 10.64 8.18
N ASN A 125 -11.23 9.61 8.02
CA ASN A 125 -11.60 8.23 8.31
C ASN A 125 -11.89 8.00 9.81
N ILE A 126 -11.05 8.56 10.69
CA ILE A 126 -11.25 8.53 12.13
C ILE A 126 -12.54 9.27 12.54
N LYS A 127 -12.82 10.45 11.95
CA LYS A 127 -14.08 11.17 12.19
C LYS A 127 -15.30 10.40 11.68
N ALA A 128 -15.18 9.71 10.54
CA ALA A 128 -16.24 8.87 9.99
C ALA A 128 -16.55 7.69 10.91
N ALA A 129 -15.52 7.03 11.43
CA ALA A 129 -15.69 5.96 12.41
C ALA A 129 -16.39 6.46 13.67
N TYR A 130 -16.00 7.63 14.19
CA TYR A 130 -16.66 8.21 15.36
C TYR A 130 -18.12 8.58 15.09
N HIS A 131 -18.42 9.14 13.91
CA HIS A 131 -19.80 9.43 13.52
C HIS A 131 -20.67 8.17 13.48
N ILE A 132 -20.17 7.08 12.88
CA ILE A 132 -20.85 5.77 12.84
C ILE A 132 -21.05 5.26 14.26
N PHE A 133 -19.99 5.25 15.07
CA PHE A 133 -20.03 4.83 16.46
C PHE A 133 -21.11 5.58 17.28
N GLN A 134 -21.20 6.91 17.13
CA GLN A 134 -22.22 7.72 17.81
C GLN A 134 -23.64 7.46 17.28
N ARG A 135 -23.81 7.38 15.95
CA ARG A 135 -25.08 7.05 15.30
C ARG A 135 -25.63 5.72 15.83
N ASP A 136 -24.74 4.79 16.10
CA ASP A 136 -25.03 3.42 16.52
C ASP A 136 -25.11 3.27 18.05
N GLY A 137 -25.25 4.38 18.77
CA GLY A 137 -25.44 4.38 20.22
C GLY A 137 -24.16 4.06 21.02
N TYR A 138 -23.00 4.45 20.50
CA TYR A 138 -21.68 4.16 21.07
C TYR A 138 -21.40 2.64 21.10
N SER A 139 -21.72 1.94 20.01
CA SER A 139 -21.53 0.49 19.84
C SER A 139 -20.55 0.14 18.71
N TRP A 140 -19.83 -0.96 18.87
CA TRP A 140 -18.81 -1.45 17.93
C TRP A 140 -19.31 -2.55 16.99
N TYR A 141 -20.62 -2.76 16.84
CA TYR A 141 -21.17 -3.89 16.09
C TYR A 141 -20.87 -3.86 14.59
N GLU A 142 -20.63 -2.69 14.00
CA GLU A 142 -20.28 -2.54 12.58
C GLU A 142 -18.88 -3.08 12.25
N TRP A 143 -18.01 -3.21 13.25
CA TRP A 143 -16.63 -3.65 13.08
C TRP A 143 -16.48 -5.14 13.32
N GLN A 144 -15.63 -5.79 12.53
CA GLN A 144 -15.30 -7.20 12.72
C GLN A 144 -14.39 -7.36 13.94
N CYS A 145 -13.41 -6.45 14.07
CA CYS A 145 -12.63 -6.34 15.28
C CYS A 145 -13.49 -5.79 16.42
N GLN A 146 -13.19 -6.19 17.65
CA GLN A 146 -13.88 -5.75 18.86
C GLN A 146 -12.86 -5.19 19.87
N PRO A 147 -13.28 -4.30 20.79
CA PRO A 147 -12.37 -3.63 21.73
C PRO A 147 -11.60 -4.56 22.67
#